data_AF-A0AAV1ZFA5-F1
#
_entry.id   AF-A0AAV1ZFA5-F1
#
_cell.length_a   1.000
_cell.length_b   1.000
_cell.length_c   1.000
_cell.angle_alpha   90.00
_cell.angle_beta   90.00
_cell.angle_gamma   90.00
#
_symmetry.space_group_name_H-M   'P 1'
#
loop_
_entity.id
_entity.type
_entity.pdbx_description
1 polymer ?
#
loop_
_entity_poly.entity_id
_entity_poly.type
_entity_poly.pdbx_seq_one_letter_code
_entity_poly.pdbx_strand_id
1 'polypeptide(L)'
;MSEDERYIDNESDADKRAHHNALERKRRDHIKDSFSNLRDSLPAFQGDKVRASRAQILKKAADYIQSMRRKNLSHQQDIDDLKKQNKILEEQISLLEDL
;
A
#
# COMPACT_ATOMS: atom_id res chain seq x y z
N MET A 1 -56.50 -14.00 16.67
CA MET A 1 -55.05 -13.95 16.38
C MET A 1 -54.48 -12.82 17.23
N SER A 2 -53.59 -13.14 18.16
CA SER A 2 -53.11 -12.29 19.25
C SER A 2 -52.28 -11.12 18.72
N GLU A 3 -52.36 -9.97 19.39
CA GLU A 3 -51.72 -8.70 18.99
C GLU A 3 -50.18 -8.67 19.18
N ASP A 4 -49.58 -9.77 19.65
CA ASP A 4 -48.17 -9.86 20.04
C ASP A 4 -47.18 -10.25 18.90
N GLU A 5 -47.65 -10.48 17.67
CA GLU A 5 -46.76 -10.81 16.53
C GLU A 5 -46.43 -9.61 15.62
N ARG A 6 -46.72 -8.36 16.04
CA ARG A 6 -46.50 -7.14 15.21
C ARG A 6 -45.16 -6.44 15.45
N TYR A 7 -44.11 -7.16 15.81
CA TYR A 7 -42.73 -6.68 15.66
C TYR A 7 -42.10 -7.25 14.37
N ILE A 8 -42.87 -7.27 13.29
CA ILE A 8 -42.33 -7.47 11.95
C ILE A 8 -41.71 -6.14 11.55
N ASP A 9 -40.38 -6.12 11.47
CA ASP A 9 -39.53 -5.14 10.79
C ASP A 9 -40.29 -4.36 9.69
N ASN A 10 -40.88 -3.22 10.09
CA ASN A 10 -41.67 -2.36 9.21
C ASN A 10 -40.83 -1.16 8.77
N GLU A 11 -39.54 -1.38 8.50
CA GLU A 11 -38.78 -0.44 7.68
C GLU A 11 -39.41 -0.47 6.29
N SER A 12 -39.90 0.67 5.83
CA SER A 12 -40.45 0.77 4.49
C SER A 12 -39.37 0.44 3.45
N ASP A 13 -39.76 -0.01 2.26
CA ASP A 13 -38.80 -0.18 1.15
C ASP A 13 -38.03 1.12 0.82
N ALA A 14 -38.55 2.29 1.24
CA ALA A 14 -37.83 3.55 1.16
C ALA A 14 -36.71 3.64 2.21
N ASP A 15 -36.96 3.22 3.44
CA ASP A 15 -35.98 3.22 4.52
C ASP A 15 -34.85 2.22 4.25
N LYS A 16 -35.18 1.01 3.80
CA LYS A 16 -34.17 0.00 3.38
C LYS A 16 -33.26 0.53 2.26
N ARG A 17 -33.84 1.23 1.28
CA ARG A 17 -33.08 1.88 0.19
C ARG A 17 -32.22 3.04 0.72
N ALA A 18 -32.75 3.87 1.62
CA ALA A 18 -32.01 4.98 2.22
C ALA A 18 -30.81 4.47 3.03
N HIS A 19 -31.01 3.46 3.87
CA HIS A 19 -29.97 2.81 4.66
C HIS A 19 -28.89 2.19 3.76
N HIS A 20 -29.29 1.42 2.73
CA HIS A 20 -28.34 0.87 1.76
C HIS A 20 -27.51 1.96 1.06
N ASN A 21 -28.14 3.05 0.63
CA ASN A 21 -27.45 4.19 0.01
C ASN A 21 -26.47 4.87 0.95
N ALA A 22 -26.80 4.97 2.24
CA ALA A 22 -25.93 5.53 3.26
C ALA A 22 -24.70 4.63 3.49
N LEU A 23 -24.89 3.32 3.61
CA LEU A 23 -23.80 2.35 3.75
C LEU A 23 -22.85 2.39 2.55
N GLU A 24 -23.39 2.40 1.33
CA GLU A 24 -22.56 2.43 0.12
C GLU A 24 -21.81 3.77 -0.03
N ARG A 25 -22.40 4.89 0.41
CA ARG A 25 -21.67 6.17 0.49
C ARG A 25 -20.49 6.08 1.44
N LYS A 26 -20.69 5.55 2.66
CA LYS A 26 -19.62 5.34 3.64
C LYS A 26 -18.51 4.44 3.07
N ARG A 27 -18.87 3.38 2.35
CA ARG A 27 -17.91 2.49 1.68
C ARG A 27 -17.09 3.23 0.62
N ARG A 28 -17.73 4.07 -0.21
CA ARG A 28 -17.06 4.87 -1.24
C ARG A 28 -16.13 5.93 -0.65
N ASP A 29 -16.51 6.53 0.47
CA ASP A 29 -15.66 7.49 1.18
C ASP A 29 -14.39 6.80 1.70
N HIS A 30 -14.52 5.63 2.34
CA HIS A 30 -13.37 4.84 2.79
C HIS A 30 -12.41 4.44 1.64
N ILE A 31 -12.96 4.09 0.48
CA ILE A 31 -12.14 3.81 -0.73
C ILE A 31 -11.44 5.07 -1.21
N LYS A 32 -12.11 6.23 -1.21
CA LYS A 32 -11.52 7.50 -1.61
C LYS A 32 -10.34 7.87 -0.70
N ASP A 33 -10.46 7.64 0.60
CA ASP A 33 -9.40 7.87 1.56
C ASP A 33 -8.22 6.91 1.32
N SER A 34 -8.52 5.62 1.07
CA SER A 34 -7.50 4.62 0.71
C SER A 34 -6.71 5.02 -0.55
N PHE A 35 -7.39 5.56 -1.57
CA PHE A 35 -6.73 6.07 -2.78
C PHE A 35 -5.87 7.31 -2.51
N SER A 36 -6.30 8.18 -1.59
CA SER A 36 -5.54 9.37 -1.20
C SER A 36 -4.25 8.96 -0.48
N ASN A 37 -4.35 8.05 0.49
CA ASN A 37 -3.19 7.49 1.20
C ASN A 37 -2.21 6.78 0.25
N LEU A 38 -2.75 6.00 -0.70
CA LEU A 38 -1.92 5.33 -1.71
C LEU A 38 -1.18 6.35 -2.58
N ARG A 39 -1.87 7.38 -3.07
CA ARG A 39 -1.25 8.44 -3.89
C ARG A 39 -0.13 9.13 -3.13
N ASP A 40 -0.37 9.51 -1.87
CA ASP A 40 0.57 10.29 -1.06
C ASP A 40 1.83 9.47 -0.69
N SER A 41 1.72 8.13 -0.71
CA SER A 41 2.84 7.20 -0.51
C SER A 41 3.73 7.03 -1.75
N LEU A 42 3.33 7.55 -2.92
CA LEU A 42 4.07 7.37 -4.18
C LEU A 42 4.92 8.60 -4.49
N PRO A 43 6.26 8.46 -4.68
CA PRO A 43 7.14 9.59 -4.99
C PRO A 43 6.72 10.38 -6.24
N ALA A 44 6.11 9.72 -7.21
CA ALA A 44 5.64 10.35 -8.46
C ALA A 44 4.54 11.40 -8.26
N PHE A 45 3.92 11.45 -7.08
CA PHE A 45 2.86 12.40 -6.74
C PHE A 45 3.24 13.30 -5.56
N GLN A 46 4.47 13.22 -5.07
CA GLN A 46 4.99 14.13 -4.06
C GLN A 46 5.38 15.46 -4.73
N GLY A 47 4.87 16.58 -4.22
CA GLY A 47 5.33 17.91 -4.61
C GLY A 47 4.40 18.74 -5.50
N ASP A 48 3.25 18.23 -5.92
CA ASP A 48 2.20 19.07 -6.52
C ASP A 48 0.83 18.43 -6.34
N LYS A 49 -0.23 19.25 -6.25
CA LYS A 49 -1.63 18.78 -6.24
C LYS A 49 -2.05 18.26 -7.63
N VAL A 50 -1.21 17.44 -8.27
CA VAL A 50 -1.54 16.79 -9.54
C VAL A 50 -2.76 15.91 -9.27
N ARG A 51 -3.87 16.24 -9.94
CA ARG A 51 -5.07 15.42 -9.92
C ARG A 51 -4.76 14.11 -10.66
N ALA A 52 -4.25 13.12 -9.93
CA ALA A 52 -4.06 11.77 -10.43
C ALA A 52 -5.40 11.02 -10.44
N SER A 53 -5.78 10.46 -11.59
CA SER A 53 -6.93 9.55 -11.67
C SER A 53 -6.66 8.25 -10.91
N ARG A 54 -7.72 7.55 -10.48
CA ARG A 54 -7.59 6.23 -9.82
C ARG A 54 -6.77 5.24 -10.65
N ALA A 55 -6.95 5.23 -11.97
CA ALA A 55 -6.18 4.37 -12.87
C ALA A 55 -4.69 4.72 -12.87
N GLN A 56 -4.34 6.02 -12.88
CA GLN A 56 -2.94 6.46 -12.79
C GLN A 56 -2.32 6.09 -11.44
N ILE A 57 -3.06 6.24 -10.34
CA ILE A 57 -2.58 5.86 -8.99
C ILE A 57 -2.25 4.36 -8.96
N LEU A 58 -3.15 3.51 -9.44
CA LEU A 58 -2.91 2.05 -9.50
C LEU A 58 -1.73 1.69 -10.38
N LYS A 59 -1.63 2.29 -11.58
CA LYS A 59 -0.51 2.06 -12.50
C LYS A 59 0.83 2.45 -11.86
N LYS A 60 0.91 3.65 -11.29
CA LYS A 60 2.13 4.14 -10.63
C LYS A 60 2.48 3.34 -9.38
N ALA A 61 1.50 2.85 -8.63
CA ALA A 61 1.74 1.94 -7.51
C ALA A 61 2.38 0.63 -7.97
N ALA A 62 1.84 0.00 -9.04
CA ALA A 62 2.40 -1.22 -9.59
C ALA A 62 3.84 -1.01 -10.11
N ASP A 63 4.06 0.07 -10.88
CA ASP A 63 5.39 0.45 -11.38
C ASP A 63 6.38 0.67 -10.23
N TYR A 64 5.95 1.36 -9.17
CA TYR A 64 6.78 1.67 -8.01
C TYR A 64 7.17 0.40 -7.23
N ILE A 65 6.22 -0.50 -6.96
CA ILE A 65 6.51 -1.79 -6.32
C ILE A 65 7.54 -2.58 -7.13
N GLN A 66 7.37 -2.66 -8.46
CA GLN A 66 8.29 -3.39 -9.32
C GLN A 66 9.69 -2.76 -9.31
N SER A 67 9.76 -1.43 -9.35
CA SER A 67 11.02 -0.69 -9.27
C SER A 67 11.73 -0.90 -7.93
N MET A 68 11.00 -0.84 -6.82
CA MET A 68 11.55 -1.04 -5.48
C MET A 68 12.06 -2.46 -5.28
N ARG A 69 11.37 -3.47 -5.83
CA ARG A 69 11.86 -4.87 -5.82
C ARG A 69 13.21 -5.01 -6.54
N ARG A 70 13.35 -4.43 -7.74
CA ARG A 70 14.62 -4.45 -8.48
C ARG A 70 15.73 -3.71 -7.72
N LYS A 71 15.42 -2.55 -7.15
CA LYS A 71 16.36 -1.74 -6.37
C LYS A 71 16.86 -2.50 -5.14
N ASN A 72 15.96 -3.14 -4.39
CA ASN A 72 16.32 -3.95 -3.23
C ASN A 72 17.21 -5.14 -3.62
N LEU A 73 16.94 -5.80 -4.76
CA LEU A 73 17.79 -6.89 -5.25
C LEU A 73 19.21 -6.39 -5.59
N SER A 74 19.32 -5.27 -6.30
CA SER A 74 20.62 -4.66 -6.60
C SER A 74 21.39 -4.32 -5.32
N HIS A 75 20.73 -3.68 -4.35
CA HIS A 75 21.37 -3.36 -3.07
C HIS A 75 21.79 -4.60 -2.30
N GLN A 76 21.03 -5.69 -2.37
CA GLN A 76 21.44 -6.93 -1.73
C GLN A 76 22.71 -7.50 -2.39
N GLN A 77 22.81 -7.44 -3.71
CA GLN A 77 24.02 -7.84 -4.45
C GLN A 77 25.22 -6.96 -4.06
N ASP A 78 25.03 -5.64 -4.01
CA ASP A 78 26.08 -4.70 -3.59
C ASP A 78 26.58 -5.02 -2.16
N ILE A 79 25.65 -5.34 -1.24
CA ILE A 79 25.97 -5.73 0.14
C ILE A 79 26.79 -7.03 0.16
N ASP A 80 26.40 -8.02 -0.62
CA ASP A 80 27.07 -9.33 -0.63
C ASP A 80 28.48 -9.24 -1.24
N ASP A 81 28.65 -8.44 -2.30
CA ASP A 81 29.95 -8.17 -2.92
C ASP A 81 30.88 -7.41 -1.96
N LEU A 82 30.37 -6.39 -1.26
CA LEU A 82 31.14 -5.65 -0.26
C LEU A 82 31.55 -6.55 0.92
N LYS A 83 30.67 -7.43 1.38
CA LYS A 83 31.02 -8.42 2.43
C LYS A 83 32.14 -9.35 1.98
N LYS A 84 32.11 -9.81 0.73
CA LYS A 84 33.15 -10.67 0.16
C LYS A 84 34.48 -9.92 0.07
N GLN A 85 34.47 -8.66 -0.38
CA GLN A 85 35.66 -7.82 -0.45
C GLN A 85 36.25 -7.57 0.95
N ASN A 86 35.42 -7.22 1.93
CA ASN A 86 35.85 -7.04 3.30
C ASN A 86 36.51 -8.30 3.87
N LYS A 87 35.90 -9.48 3.66
CA LYS A 87 36.48 -10.74 4.10
C LYS A 87 37.88 -10.98 3.53
N ILE A 88 38.07 -10.72 2.22
CA ILE A 88 39.38 -10.89 1.57
C ILE A 88 40.41 -9.92 2.17
N LEU A 89 40.01 -8.67 2.41
CA LEU A 89 40.91 -7.66 2.99
C LEU A 89 41.26 -8.00 4.45
N GLU A 90 40.30 -8.50 5.24
CA GLU A 90 40.54 -8.97 6.61
C GLU A 90 41.54 -10.15 6.62
N GLU A 91 41.39 -11.12 5.72
CA GLU A 91 42.34 -12.24 5.57
C GLU A 91 43.75 -11.73 5.19
N GLN A 92 43.85 -10.75 4.28
CA GLN A 92 45.13 -10.15 3.90
C GLN A 92 45.80 -9.39 5.06
N ILE A 93 45.02 -8.65 5.85
CA ILE A 93 45.52 -7.94 7.03
C ILE A 93 46.07 -8.94 8.04
N SER A 94 45.31 -10.00 8.37
CA SER A 94 45.77 -11.04 9.30
C SER A 94 47.09 -11.67 8.87
N LEU A 95 47.24 -12.00 7.58
CA LEU A 95 48.48 -12.57 7.06
C LEU A 95 49.69 -11.63 7.17
N LEU A 96 49.46 -10.32 7.06
CA LEU A 96 50.52 -9.31 7.18
C LEU A 96 50.87 -9.02 8.64
N GLU A 97 49.91 -9.13 9.56
CA GLU A 97 50.13 -8.97 11.01
C GLU A 97 50.86 -10.17 11.62
N ASP A 98 50.74 -11.36 11.00
CA ASP A 98 51.41 -12.60 11.41
C ASP A 98 52.86 -12.74 10.88
N LEU A 99 53.38 -11.75 10.12
CA LEU A 99 54.75 -11.68 9.56
C LEU A 99 55.70 -10.83 10.41
#